data_AF-D2PFI9-F1
#
_entry.id   AF-D2PFI9-F1
#
_cell.length_a   1.000
_cell.length_b   1.000
_cell.length_c   1.000
_cell.angle_alpha   90.00
_cell.angle_beta   90.00
_cell.angle_gamma   90.00
#
_symmetry.space_group_name_H-M   'P 1'
#
loop_
_entity.id
_entity.type
_entity.pdbx_description
1 polymer ?
#
loop_
_entity_poly.entity_id
_entity_poly.type
_entity_poly.pdbx_seq_one_letter_code
_entity_poly.pdbx_strand_id
1 'polypeptide(L)'
;MKNRFIMYFILFLFLISLGIIPLEHANIQKEQVIIQQYSTYLMQNGNYLNYTVVSGVEDKILYSNVSQIVISYNKTTYLLKPLGLVYYNNSIINVTIIGEKLKIYSGIPQLIKAILYTPSLQEVIWAGYLSKPAFISAYAYVNGTGTLELQYLNGSSTYSLNVSIGTNLKLSVPLIGLNYTMLTFNSYRQITISTELPIPYRSFENISDFYISMSSFFNNTLLPSMVWKSGNITAVEFFGIDGTIAGFLEVNGPRLLILKNLNAEYYTPKYVITTTINNMTIILGIGNNSVESTDNIAFSYFVDVSKQIGLLFSTENTSSVFLAFNNGSVYDIQISYPKNISVSNITIQNTVFLAEKIIVSLNSSISLIPITPKYNYTFFILKELPNGSILFVNETDFFMRNNTLYIVASRPSETYYIVYSNHPLLTTTQTNQALIPYGASNLVLIAGIVVILLAIASIVVIRKRRL
;
A
#
# COMPACT_ATOMS: atom_id res chain seq x y z
N MET A 1 39.24 -67.91 -9.02
CA MET A 1 39.17 -66.75 -9.94
C MET A 1 37.76 -66.18 -10.13
N LYS A 2 36.66 -66.97 -10.03
CA LYS A 2 35.27 -66.48 -10.22
C LYS A 2 34.80 -65.33 -9.29
N ASN A 3 35.19 -65.31 -8.03
CA ASN A 3 34.69 -64.29 -7.08
C ASN A 3 35.30 -62.90 -7.26
N ARG A 4 36.49 -62.77 -7.86
CA ARG A 4 37.11 -61.47 -8.10
C ARG A 4 36.43 -60.71 -9.24
N PHE A 5 35.91 -61.42 -10.25
CA PHE A 5 35.21 -60.80 -11.37
C PHE A 5 33.88 -60.18 -10.96
N ILE A 6 33.13 -60.86 -10.08
CA ILE A 6 31.86 -60.35 -9.53
C ILE A 6 32.13 -59.11 -8.65
N MET A 7 33.19 -59.12 -7.87
CA MET A 7 33.57 -57.97 -7.03
C MET A 7 33.92 -56.74 -7.88
N TYR A 8 34.67 -56.90 -8.97
CA TYR A 8 34.99 -55.79 -9.89
C TYR A 8 33.75 -55.30 -10.66
N PHE A 9 32.82 -56.19 -11.01
CA PHE A 9 31.58 -55.81 -11.66
C PHE A 9 30.66 -55.00 -10.75
N ILE A 10 30.55 -55.39 -9.47
CA ILE A 10 29.80 -54.64 -8.46
C ILE A 10 30.46 -53.28 -8.18
N LEU A 11 31.80 -53.24 -8.08
CA LEU A 11 32.55 -51.99 -7.89
C LEU A 11 32.35 -51.03 -9.08
N PHE A 12 32.33 -51.57 -10.31
CA PHE A 12 32.09 -50.80 -11.53
C PHE A 12 30.67 -50.23 -11.60
N LEU A 13 29.65 -51.01 -11.20
CA LEU A 13 28.27 -50.53 -11.09
C LEU A 13 28.12 -49.44 -10.01
N PHE A 14 28.83 -49.58 -8.89
CA PHE A 14 28.83 -48.58 -7.82
C PHE A 14 29.52 -47.27 -8.25
N LEU A 15 30.57 -47.37 -9.09
CA LEU A 15 31.25 -46.22 -9.68
C LEU A 15 30.38 -45.50 -10.72
N ILE A 16 29.53 -46.22 -11.46
CA ILE A 16 28.56 -45.61 -12.39
C ILE A 16 27.47 -44.85 -11.62
N SER A 17 26.99 -45.37 -10.48
CA SER A 17 25.98 -44.67 -9.67
C SER A 17 26.53 -43.41 -8.98
N LEU A 18 27.84 -43.35 -8.73
CA LEU A 18 28.53 -42.16 -8.22
C LEU A 18 28.73 -41.06 -9.29
N GLY A 19 28.55 -41.38 -10.57
CA GLY A 19 28.75 -40.46 -11.69
C GLY A 19 27.48 -39.70 -12.15
N ILE A 20 26.31 -40.01 -11.59
CA ILE A 20 25.06 -39.31 -11.92
C ILE A 20 24.73 -38.35 -10.77
N ILE A 21 25.50 -37.27 -10.68
CA ILE A 21 25.06 -36.10 -9.94
C ILE A 21 24.01 -35.43 -10.84
N PRO A 22 22.76 -35.23 -10.40
CA PRO A 22 21.85 -34.38 -11.15
C PRO A 22 22.54 -33.03 -11.30
N LEU A 23 22.69 -32.52 -12.52
CA LEU A 23 22.95 -31.09 -12.70
C LEU A 23 21.76 -30.39 -12.04
N GLU A 24 21.93 -30.00 -10.78
CA GLU A 24 21.16 -28.88 -10.23
C GLU A 24 21.34 -27.78 -11.26
N HIS A 25 20.23 -27.38 -11.88
CA HIS A 25 20.21 -26.13 -12.61
C HIS A 25 20.54 -25.09 -11.56
N ALA A 26 21.81 -24.67 -11.48
CA ALA A 26 22.22 -23.54 -10.69
C ALA A 26 21.24 -22.43 -11.09
N ASN A 27 20.38 -22.05 -10.15
CA ASN A 27 19.38 -21.04 -10.39
C ASN A 27 20.18 -19.73 -10.49
N ILE A 28 20.64 -19.40 -11.70
CA ILE A 28 21.51 -18.24 -11.92
C ILE A 28 20.68 -17.03 -11.51
N GLN A 29 21.04 -16.42 -10.39
CA GLN A 29 20.42 -15.20 -9.92
C GLN A 29 20.63 -14.12 -10.98
N LYS A 30 19.52 -13.64 -11.54
CA LYS A 30 19.49 -12.59 -12.56
C LYS A 30 19.02 -11.32 -11.89
N GLU A 31 19.87 -10.29 -11.93
CA GLU A 31 19.55 -8.98 -11.39
C GLU A 31 19.56 -7.96 -12.50
N GLN A 32 18.57 -7.07 -12.52
CA GLN A 32 18.58 -5.92 -13.44
C GLN A 32 19.11 -4.70 -12.70
N VAL A 33 20.11 -4.02 -13.28
CA VAL A 33 20.70 -2.78 -12.78
C VAL A 33 20.37 -1.65 -13.72
N ILE A 34 19.77 -0.59 -13.17
CA ILE A 34 19.51 0.66 -13.87
C ILE A 34 20.25 1.81 -13.16
N ILE A 35 21.01 2.60 -13.92
CA ILE A 35 21.75 3.76 -13.41
C ILE A 35 21.44 4.95 -14.31
N GLN A 36 21.14 6.10 -13.70
CA GLN A 36 20.97 7.36 -14.43
C GLN A 36 21.66 8.52 -13.73
N GLN A 37 22.29 9.39 -14.52
CA GLN A 37 22.93 10.63 -14.06
C GLN A 37 22.83 11.71 -15.13
N TYR A 38 22.46 12.92 -14.73
CA TYR A 38 22.34 14.08 -15.60
C TYR A 38 23.02 15.30 -14.99
N SER A 39 23.66 16.11 -15.84
CA SER A 39 24.19 17.42 -15.50
C SER A 39 23.94 18.38 -16.64
N THR A 40 23.55 19.61 -16.34
CA THR A 40 23.17 20.61 -17.35
C THR A 40 23.79 21.96 -17.05
N TYR A 41 24.22 22.68 -18.08
CA TYR A 41 24.81 24.01 -17.97
C TYR A 41 24.22 24.89 -19.06
N LEU A 42 23.75 26.08 -18.71
CA LEU A 42 23.30 27.10 -19.65
C LEU A 42 24.23 28.31 -19.53
N MET A 43 24.82 28.71 -20.65
CA MET A 43 25.69 29.89 -20.73
C MET A 43 25.20 30.82 -21.84
N GLN A 44 25.08 32.10 -21.54
CA GLN A 44 24.83 33.11 -22.57
C GLN A 44 26.15 33.50 -23.24
N ASN A 45 26.17 33.50 -24.56
CA ASN A 45 27.32 33.90 -25.36
C ASN A 45 26.88 34.90 -26.43
N GLY A 46 26.84 36.18 -26.06
CA GLY A 46 26.30 37.25 -26.90
C GLY A 46 24.82 37.03 -27.24
N ASN A 47 24.53 36.93 -28.54
CA ASN A 47 23.18 36.70 -29.07
C ASN A 47 22.78 35.21 -29.11
N TYR A 48 23.64 34.32 -28.64
CA TYR A 48 23.39 32.87 -28.63
C TYR A 48 23.41 32.33 -27.20
N LEU A 49 22.82 31.16 -27.02
CA LEU A 49 22.82 30.42 -25.76
C LEU A 49 23.46 29.05 -26.00
N ASN A 50 24.40 28.70 -25.15
CA ASN A 50 25.01 27.38 -25.12
C ASN A 50 24.35 26.57 -24.01
N TYR A 51 23.59 25.55 -24.39
CA TYR A 51 23.02 24.60 -23.45
C TYR A 51 23.76 23.27 -23.56
N THR A 52 24.50 22.88 -22.53
CA THR A 52 25.26 21.62 -22.50
C THR A 52 24.60 20.64 -21.54
N VAL A 53 24.41 19.41 -22.01
CA VAL A 53 23.90 18.28 -21.25
C VAL A 53 24.97 17.19 -21.20
N VAL A 54 25.27 16.70 -20.00
CA VAL A 54 26.02 15.47 -19.79
C VAL A 54 25.05 14.45 -19.22
N SER A 55 24.88 13.32 -19.89
CA SER A 55 24.00 12.23 -19.46
C SER A 55 24.72 10.89 -19.48
N GLY A 56 24.46 10.06 -18.47
CA GLY A 56 24.87 8.65 -18.44
C GLY A 56 23.70 7.81 -17.98
N VAL A 57 23.27 6.86 -18.81
CA VAL A 57 22.14 5.97 -18.53
C VAL A 57 22.54 4.55 -18.94
N GLU A 58 22.46 3.60 -18.02
CA GLU A 58 22.70 2.18 -18.28
C GLU A 58 21.53 1.35 -17.73
N ASP A 59 21.15 0.32 -18.47
CA ASP A 59 20.14 -0.69 -18.09
C ASP A 59 20.68 -2.07 -18.51
N LYS A 60 21.07 -2.89 -17.54
CA LYS A 60 21.79 -4.14 -17.79
C LYS A 60 21.32 -5.25 -16.88
N ILE A 61 21.16 -6.44 -17.46
CA ILE A 61 20.97 -7.67 -16.69
C ILE A 61 22.35 -8.20 -16.32
N LEU A 62 22.55 -8.43 -15.02
CA LEU A 62 23.72 -9.03 -14.45
C LEU A 62 23.41 -10.47 -14.05
N TYR A 63 24.40 -11.31 -14.30
CA TYR A 63 24.45 -12.67 -13.85
C TYR A 63 25.52 -12.70 -12.75
N SER A 64 25.22 -13.37 -11.64
CA SER A 64 25.85 -13.38 -10.30
C SER A 64 27.39 -13.32 -10.15
N ASN A 65 28.17 -13.25 -11.24
CA ASN A 65 29.64 -13.31 -11.25
C ASN A 65 30.32 -12.05 -11.84
N VAL A 66 29.58 -10.99 -12.19
CA VAL A 66 30.15 -9.80 -12.86
C VAL A 66 30.11 -8.55 -11.96
N SER A 67 31.28 -8.04 -11.58
CA SER A 67 31.49 -6.95 -10.63
C SER A 67 31.71 -5.56 -11.25
N GLN A 68 31.56 -5.40 -12.58
CA GLN A 68 31.93 -4.16 -13.27
C GLN A 68 30.88 -3.70 -14.29
N ILE A 69 30.44 -2.45 -14.17
CA ILE A 69 29.46 -1.80 -15.06
C ILE A 69 30.07 -0.50 -15.62
N VAL A 70 30.50 -0.55 -16.88
CA VAL A 70 30.97 0.66 -17.58
C VAL A 70 29.77 1.56 -17.89
N ILE A 71 29.81 2.83 -17.49
CA ILE A 71 28.79 3.82 -17.85
C ILE A 71 29.30 4.70 -18.98
N SER A 72 28.56 4.73 -20.07
CA SER A 72 28.85 5.63 -21.19
C SER A 72 28.21 6.99 -20.94
N TYR A 73 29.02 8.06 -20.88
CA TYR A 73 28.54 9.42 -20.70
C TYR A 73 28.55 10.20 -22.02
N ASN A 74 27.37 10.66 -22.43
CA ASN A 74 27.20 11.50 -23.61
C ASN A 74 27.16 12.96 -23.18
N LYS A 75 28.02 13.79 -23.78
CA LYS A 75 28.04 15.24 -23.62
C LYS A 75 27.55 15.89 -24.91
N THR A 76 26.37 16.48 -24.87
CA THR A 76 25.77 17.21 -26.00
C THR A 76 25.74 18.69 -25.69
N THR A 77 26.19 19.53 -26.63
CA THR A 77 26.05 20.98 -26.56
C THR A 77 25.16 21.48 -27.68
N TYR A 78 24.14 22.25 -27.32
CA TYR A 78 23.21 22.91 -28.21
C TYR A 78 23.54 24.40 -28.26
N LEU A 79 23.85 24.90 -29.44
CA LEU A 79 23.98 26.34 -29.70
C LEU A 79 22.63 26.85 -30.21
N LEU A 80 22.02 27.72 -29.42
CA LEU A 80 20.63 28.16 -29.57
C LEU A 80 20.57 29.65 -29.91
N LYS A 81 19.77 30.03 -30.90
CA LYS A 81 19.55 31.42 -31.31
C LYS A 81 18.11 31.84 -31.01
N PRO A 82 17.89 32.82 -30.11
CA PRO A 82 16.58 33.44 -29.89
C PRO A 82 16.02 34.03 -31.18
N LEU A 83 14.74 33.79 -31.42
CA LEU A 83 13.97 34.36 -32.51
C LEU A 83 13.03 35.43 -31.95
N GLY A 84 11.76 35.10 -31.72
CA GLY A 84 10.75 35.98 -31.16
C GLY A 84 9.69 35.20 -30.40
N LEU A 85 8.69 35.90 -29.86
CA LEU A 85 7.61 35.30 -29.08
C LEU A 85 6.71 34.42 -29.97
N VAL A 86 6.52 33.16 -29.56
CA VAL A 86 5.66 32.17 -30.22
C VAL A 86 4.64 31.68 -29.21
N TYR A 87 3.37 31.64 -29.61
CA TYR A 87 2.28 31.08 -28.81
C TYR A 87 2.01 29.64 -29.22
N TYR A 88 2.37 28.69 -28.35
CA TYR A 88 2.06 27.28 -28.53
C TYR A 88 0.66 27.00 -27.99
N ASN A 89 -0.34 27.14 -28.87
CA ASN A 89 -1.75 27.01 -28.49
C ASN A 89 -2.21 25.55 -28.45
N ASN A 90 -3.07 25.22 -27.49
CA ASN A 90 -3.69 23.90 -27.36
C ASN A 90 -2.68 22.75 -27.26
N SER A 91 -1.46 23.02 -26.77
CA SER A 91 -0.44 22.01 -26.56
C SER A 91 -0.88 21.04 -25.46
N ILE A 92 -0.64 19.76 -25.71
CA ILE A 92 -0.97 18.69 -24.78
C ILE A 92 0.32 18.23 -24.11
N ILE A 93 0.31 18.16 -22.79
CA ILE A 93 1.32 17.49 -22.01
C ILE A 93 0.66 16.30 -21.33
N ASN A 94 1.28 15.14 -21.49
CA ASN A 94 0.81 13.90 -20.90
C ASN A 94 1.98 13.25 -20.17
N VAL A 95 1.79 12.96 -18.89
CA VAL A 95 2.76 12.25 -18.08
C VAL A 95 2.13 10.98 -17.56
N THR A 96 2.66 9.83 -17.99
CA THR A 96 2.17 8.51 -17.61
C THR A 96 3.31 7.63 -17.15
N ILE A 97 3.00 6.63 -16.33
CA ILE A 97 3.94 5.60 -15.93
C ILE A 97 3.64 4.35 -16.76
N ILE A 98 4.66 3.78 -17.40
CA ILE A 98 4.59 2.50 -18.11
C ILE A 98 5.73 1.63 -17.61
N GLY A 99 5.40 0.67 -16.73
CA GLY A 99 6.40 -0.12 -16.00
C GLY A 99 7.26 0.77 -15.10
N GLU A 100 8.58 0.62 -15.19
CA GLU A 100 9.58 1.40 -14.44
C GLU A 100 9.96 2.72 -15.13
N LYS A 101 9.26 3.08 -16.21
CA LYS A 101 9.56 4.26 -17.02
C LYS A 101 8.44 5.27 -16.95
N LEU A 102 8.83 6.51 -16.71
CA LEU A 102 7.96 7.66 -16.82
C LEU A 102 7.99 8.15 -18.28
N LYS A 103 6.83 8.12 -18.92
CA LYS A 103 6.58 8.56 -20.29
C LYS A 103 6.06 9.99 -20.25
N ILE A 104 6.84 10.91 -20.80
CA ILE A 104 6.52 12.33 -20.86
C ILE A 104 6.29 12.68 -22.33
N TYR A 105 5.05 12.97 -22.70
CA TYR A 105 4.78 13.67 -23.95
C TYR A 105 4.79 15.17 -23.67
N SER A 106 5.68 15.89 -24.35
CA SER A 106 5.66 17.35 -24.36
C SER A 106 5.16 17.84 -25.71
N GLY A 107 3.93 18.36 -25.75
CA GLY A 107 3.37 19.06 -26.91
C GLY A 107 3.96 20.47 -27.12
N ILE A 108 4.85 20.91 -26.24
CA ILE A 108 5.57 22.19 -26.32
C ILE A 108 7.04 21.87 -26.62
N PRO A 109 7.65 22.47 -27.66
CA PRO A 109 9.07 22.34 -27.92
C PRO A 109 9.90 23.12 -26.88
N GLN A 110 11.22 23.00 -26.96
CA GLN A 110 12.21 23.65 -26.10
C GLN A 110 12.26 23.11 -24.67
N LEU A 111 11.73 21.91 -24.42
CA LEU A 111 11.89 21.22 -23.14
C LEU A 111 13.36 20.86 -22.95
N ILE A 112 13.94 21.28 -21.83
CA ILE A 112 15.36 21.07 -21.51
C ILE A 112 15.62 20.11 -20.35
N LYS A 113 14.66 20.02 -19.43
CA LYS A 113 14.80 19.21 -18.22
C LYS A 113 13.44 18.78 -17.69
N ALA A 114 13.39 17.57 -17.15
CA ALA A 114 12.28 17.08 -16.36
C ALA A 114 12.81 16.74 -14.96
N ILE A 115 12.26 17.42 -13.95
CA ILE A 115 12.61 17.23 -12.54
C ILE A 115 11.43 16.61 -11.83
N LEU A 116 11.63 15.44 -11.26
CA LEU A 116 10.64 14.74 -10.46
C LEU A 116 10.73 15.25 -9.02
N TYR A 117 9.59 15.65 -8.48
CA TYR A 117 9.40 15.91 -7.06
C TYR A 117 8.45 14.86 -6.48
N THR A 118 8.92 14.16 -5.47
CA THR A 118 8.12 13.34 -4.57
C THR A 118 8.27 13.89 -3.15
N PRO A 119 7.45 13.45 -2.17
CA PRO A 119 7.53 13.96 -0.79
C PRO A 119 8.91 13.87 -0.13
N SER A 120 9.80 13.00 -0.62
CA SER A 120 11.13 12.75 -0.06
C SER A 120 12.28 12.90 -1.06
N LEU A 121 12.01 13.17 -2.34
CA LEU A 121 13.02 13.15 -3.40
C LEU A 121 12.81 14.29 -4.40
N GLN A 122 13.93 14.92 -4.78
CA GLN A 122 14.05 15.76 -5.96
C GLN A 122 15.10 15.14 -6.88
N GLU A 123 14.71 14.76 -8.09
CA GLU A 123 15.61 14.09 -9.03
C GLU A 123 15.45 14.63 -10.44
N VAL A 124 16.58 14.86 -11.13
CA VAL A 124 16.57 15.10 -12.58
C VAL A 124 16.47 13.75 -13.29
N ILE A 125 15.27 13.39 -13.76
CA ILE A 125 15.01 12.12 -14.43
C ILE A 125 15.31 12.16 -15.93
N TRP A 126 15.37 13.37 -16.50
CA TRP A 126 15.77 13.59 -17.88
C TRP A 126 16.33 14.98 -18.09
N ALA A 127 17.37 15.06 -18.91
CA ALA A 127 17.87 16.31 -19.49
C ALA A 127 18.25 16.10 -20.95
N GLY A 128 17.97 17.10 -21.77
CA GLY A 128 18.19 17.08 -23.22
C GLY A 128 17.66 18.36 -23.86
N TYR A 129 17.45 18.39 -25.17
CA TYR A 129 16.74 19.49 -25.82
C TYR A 129 15.73 18.95 -26.84
N LEU A 130 14.44 19.11 -26.56
CA LEU A 130 13.37 18.75 -27.50
C LEU A 130 13.06 19.92 -28.44
N SER A 131 13.55 19.89 -29.67
CA SER A 131 13.27 20.95 -30.65
C SER A 131 11.85 20.91 -31.23
N LYS A 132 11.14 19.80 -31.06
CA LYS A 132 9.77 19.56 -31.54
C LYS A 132 8.99 18.74 -30.51
N PRO A 133 7.65 18.72 -30.59
CA PRO A 133 6.84 17.84 -29.77
C PRO A 133 7.30 16.38 -29.87
N ALA A 134 7.52 15.73 -28.72
CA ALA A 134 8.06 14.38 -28.67
C ALA A 134 7.75 13.69 -27.35
N PHE A 135 7.94 12.37 -27.36
CA PHE A 135 7.93 11.53 -26.17
C PHE A 135 9.34 11.37 -25.62
N ILE A 136 9.46 11.48 -24.30
CA ILE A 136 10.62 11.09 -23.52
C ILE A 136 10.26 9.84 -22.72
N SER A 137 11.22 8.93 -22.61
CA SER A 137 11.14 7.79 -21.72
C SER A 137 12.30 7.90 -20.74
N ALA A 138 11.99 8.14 -19.48
CA ALA A 138 12.97 8.24 -18.40
C ALA A 138 12.75 7.12 -17.39
N TYR A 139 13.83 6.61 -16.79
CA TYR A 139 13.69 5.78 -15.60
C TYR A 139 13.37 6.70 -14.43
N ALA A 140 12.38 6.32 -13.63
CA ALA A 140 11.99 7.08 -12.46
C ALA A 140 11.25 6.17 -11.49
N TYR A 141 11.52 6.34 -10.21
CA TYR A 141 10.73 5.69 -9.18
C TYR A 141 9.71 6.67 -8.60
N VAL A 142 8.43 6.33 -8.72
CA VAL A 142 7.31 7.15 -8.21
C VAL A 142 6.37 6.24 -7.44
N ASN A 143 6.33 6.41 -6.11
CA ASN A 143 5.39 5.71 -5.25
C ASN A 143 4.28 6.67 -4.81
N GLY A 144 3.06 6.46 -5.31
CA GLY A 144 1.91 7.30 -4.99
C GLY A 144 1.84 8.59 -5.83
N THR A 145 1.86 9.75 -5.18
CA THR A 145 1.72 11.06 -5.86
C THR A 145 3.09 11.69 -6.12
N GLY A 146 3.27 12.21 -7.33
CA GLY A 146 4.47 12.93 -7.72
C GLY A 146 4.12 14.06 -8.67
N THR A 147 4.89 15.14 -8.60
CA THR A 147 4.78 16.29 -9.50
C THR A 147 6.04 16.37 -10.33
N LEU A 148 5.87 16.55 -11.63
CA LEU A 148 6.95 16.75 -12.56
C LEU A 148 7.06 18.23 -12.90
N GLU A 149 8.20 18.84 -12.60
CA GLU A 149 8.54 20.16 -13.12
C GLU A 149 9.21 20.00 -14.48
N LEU A 150 8.52 20.44 -15.52
CA LEU A 150 9.02 20.52 -16.87
C LEU A 150 9.63 21.90 -17.09
N GLN A 151 10.94 21.96 -17.30
CA GLN A 151 11.64 23.21 -17.58
C GLN A 151 11.81 23.38 -19.08
N TYR A 152 11.20 24.42 -19.61
CA TYR A 152 11.30 24.86 -20.99
C TYR A 152 12.27 26.03 -21.08
N LEU A 153 13.11 26.05 -22.10
CA LEU A 153 13.97 27.18 -22.33
C LEU A 153 13.16 28.32 -22.97
N ASN A 154 13.27 29.52 -22.40
CA ASN A 154 12.56 30.72 -22.80
C ASN A 154 13.56 31.88 -22.92
N GLY A 155 14.26 31.94 -24.05
CA GLY A 155 15.42 32.81 -24.20
C GLY A 155 16.52 32.42 -23.20
N SER A 156 17.09 33.39 -22.48
CA SER A 156 18.12 33.16 -21.46
C SER A 156 17.58 32.65 -20.11
N SER A 157 16.26 32.41 -20.01
CA SER A 157 15.59 32.00 -18.79
C SER A 157 14.88 30.66 -18.98
N THR A 158 14.40 30.07 -17.88
CA THR A 158 13.59 28.86 -17.91
C THR A 158 12.15 29.19 -17.54
N TYR A 159 11.21 28.67 -18.32
CA TYR A 159 9.80 28.60 -17.95
C TYR A 159 9.52 27.22 -17.35
N SER A 160 9.11 27.18 -16.10
CA SER A 160 8.78 25.93 -15.39
C SER A 160 7.28 25.69 -15.40
N LEU A 161 6.89 24.45 -15.66
CA LEU A 161 5.51 24.00 -15.58
C LEU A 161 5.43 22.75 -14.71
N ASN A 162 4.57 22.81 -13.68
CA ASN A 162 4.31 21.66 -12.82
C ASN A 162 3.15 20.83 -13.37
N VAL A 163 3.39 19.54 -13.55
CA VAL A 163 2.41 18.59 -14.07
C VAL A 163 2.32 17.40 -13.13
N SER A 164 1.12 17.11 -12.66
CA SER A 164 0.88 15.91 -11.85
C SER A 164 0.94 14.66 -12.73
N ILE A 165 1.56 13.61 -12.22
CA ILE A 165 1.64 12.33 -12.93
C ILE A 165 0.22 11.74 -13.10
N GLY A 166 -0.06 11.16 -14.27
CA GLY A 166 -1.37 10.60 -14.61
C GLY A 166 -2.37 11.64 -15.16
N THR A 167 -1.96 12.90 -15.33
CA THR A 167 -2.83 13.95 -15.87
C THR A 167 -2.51 14.28 -17.32
N ASN A 168 -3.57 14.61 -18.06
CA ASN A 168 -3.48 15.21 -19.39
C ASN A 168 -3.75 16.70 -19.23
N LEU A 169 -2.72 17.52 -19.40
CA LEU A 169 -2.83 18.96 -19.33
C LEU A 169 -2.87 19.55 -20.73
N LYS A 170 -3.94 20.27 -21.05
CA LYS A 170 -4.05 21.04 -22.28
C LYS A 170 -3.91 22.52 -21.95
N LEU A 171 -2.97 23.19 -22.58
CA LEU A 171 -2.62 24.55 -22.23
C LEU A 171 -2.05 25.34 -23.43
N SER A 172 -1.98 26.65 -23.27
CA SER A 172 -1.34 27.55 -24.23
C SER A 172 -0.23 28.32 -23.53
N VAL A 173 1.00 28.26 -24.05
CA VAL A 173 2.16 28.94 -23.45
C VAL A 173 2.86 29.83 -24.47
N PRO A 174 3.14 31.09 -24.12
CA PRO A 174 4.05 31.94 -24.86
C PRO A 174 5.52 31.63 -24.49
N LEU A 175 6.35 31.27 -25.46
CA LEU A 175 7.81 31.15 -25.28
C LEU A 175 8.53 31.91 -26.39
N ILE A 176 9.75 32.36 -26.11
CA ILE A 176 10.68 32.80 -27.15
C ILE A 176 11.11 31.55 -27.92
N GLY A 177 10.84 31.52 -29.23
CA GLY A 177 11.27 30.44 -30.11
C GLY A 177 12.78 30.44 -30.32
N LEU A 178 13.37 29.24 -30.43
CA LEU A 178 14.81 29.04 -30.58
C LEU A 178 15.11 28.20 -31.82
N ASN A 179 16.05 28.68 -32.63
CA ASN A 179 16.72 27.83 -33.61
C ASN A 179 17.94 27.16 -32.96
N TYR A 180 18.27 25.93 -33.35
CA TYR A 180 19.36 25.18 -32.71
C TYR A 180 20.31 24.53 -33.72
N THR A 181 21.57 24.43 -33.28
CA THR A 181 22.57 23.54 -33.86
C THR A 181 23.14 22.68 -32.74
N MET A 182 23.39 21.40 -33.03
CA MET A 182 23.76 20.40 -32.03
C MET A 182 25.17 19.86 -32.32
N LEU A 183 25.95 19.72 -31.27
CA LEU A 183 27.28 19.11 -31.29
C LEU A 183 27.35 18.05 -30.17
N THR A 184 27.71 16.82 -30.51
CA THR A 184 27.72 15.69 -29.57
C THR A 184 29.12 15.12 -29.41
N PHE A 185 29.54 14.91 -28.17
CA PHE A 185 30.76 14.20 -27.80
C PHE A 185 30.41 13.02 -26.91
N ASN A 186 30.98 11.85 -27.19
CA ASN A 186 30.80 10.67 -26.34
C ASN A 186 32.09 10.47 -25.52
N SER A 187 31.94 10.18 -24.23
CA SER A 187 33.04 9.90 -23.31
C SER A 187 32.68 8.71 -22.44
N TYR A 188 33.65 7.88 -22.08
CA TYR A 188 33.40 6.66 -21.30
C TYR A 188 33.98 6.82 -19.90
N ARG A 189 33.22 6.41 -18.88
CA ARG A 189 33.71 6.31 -17.50
C ARG A 189 33.44 4.90 -16.98
N GLN A 190 34.49 4.19 -16.58
CA GLN A 190 34.36 2.89 -15.94
C GLN A 190 33.95 3.09 -14.48
N ILE A 191 32.85 2.47 -14.07
CA ILE A 191 32.39 2.44 -12.68
C ILE A 191 32.29 0.96 -12.27
N THR A 192 32.75 0.63 -11.07
CA THR A 192 32.67 -0.73 -10.53
C THR A 192 31.46 -0.79 -9.63
N ILE A 193 30.52 -1.71 -9.92
CA ILE A 193 29.27 -1.88 -9.15
C ILE A 193 29.17 -3.37 -8.82
N SER A 194 29.13 -3.65 -7.52
CA SER A 194 28.92 -5.00 -7.00
C SER A 194 27.43 -5.28 -6.90
N THR A 195 27.01 -6.47 -7.35
CA THR A 195 25.66 -7.05 -7.18
C THR A 195 25.54 -7.91 -5.94
N GLU A 196 26.56 -7.91 -5.07
CA GLU A 196 26.31 -8.37 -3.71
C GLU A 196 25.12 -7.57 -3.17
N LEU A 197 24.21 -8.25 -2.44
CA LEU A 197 23.12 -7.59 -1.73
C LEU A 197 23.65 -6.28 -1.14
N PRO A 198 22.94 -5.16 -1.32
CA PRO A 198 23.49 -3.84 -1.06
C PRO A 198 24.00 -3.71 0.37
N ILE A 199 24.58 -2.56 0.67
CA ILE A 199 25.46 -2.31 1.80
C ILE A 199 24.73 -2.08 3.17
N PRO A 200 23.42 -2.36 3.45
CA PRO A 200 22.84 -2.11 4.77
C PRO A 200 23.64 -2.65 5.98
N TYR A 201 24.48 -3.68 5.78
CA TYR A 201 25.28 -4.28 6.85
C TYR A 201 26.70 -3.73 7.03
N ARG A 202 27.28 -2.96 6.07
CA ARG A 202 28.69 -2.48 6.20
C ARG A 202 28.82 -0.99 6.51
N SER A 203 27.86 -0.15 6.08
CA SER A 203 27.95 1.31 6.25
C SER A 203 26.98 1.89 7.28
N PHE A 204 26.12 1.05 7.85
CA PHE A 204 25.27 1.42 8.96
C PHE A 204 25.72 0.72 10.24
N GLU A 205 26.99 0.90 10.61
CA GLU A 205 27.43 0.52 11.95
C GLU A 205 26.69 1.41 12.97
N ASN A 206 25.87 0.75 13.80
CA ASN A 206 24.93 1.28 14.81
C ASN A 206 23.57 1.78 14.29
N ILE A 207 22.60 0.87 14.17
CA ILE A 207 21.19 1.26 14.00
C ILE A 207 20.31 0.59 15.05
N SER A 208 19.99 1.31 16.11
CA SER A 208 18.76 1.08 16.86
C SER A 208 17.58 1.90 16.32
N ASP A 209 17.79 2.94 15.48
CA ASP A 209 16.76 3.99 15.27
C ASP A 209 16.56 4.54 13.82
N PHE A 210 17.01 3.88 12.75
CA PHE A 210 17.13 4.55 11.42
C PHE A 210 16.44 3.91 10.21
N TYR A 211 15.51 2.97 10.39
CA TYR A 211 14.68 2.48 9.29
C TYR A 211 13.20 2.77 9.52
N ILE A 212 12.54 3.23 8.46
CA ILE A 212 11.10 3.38 8.40
C ILE A 212 10.66 2.34 7.40
N SER A 213 10.11 1.22 7.84
CA SER A 213 9.33 0.44 6.88
C SER A 213 7.96 1.07 6.65
N MET A 214 7.47 0.78 5.48
CA MET A 214 6.19 1.19 4.98
C MET A 214 5.77 0.14 3.95
N SER A 215 4.79 0.45 3.14
CA SER A 215 4.49 -0.34 1.95
C SER A 215 4.48 0.60 0.78
N SER A 216 5.13 0.15 -0.27
CA SER A 216 5.52 0.98 -1.38
C SER A 216 5.29 0.24 -2.68
N PHE A 217 4.78 0.93 -3.70
CA PHE A 217 4.59 0.32 -5.00
C PHE A 217 5.95 0.03 -5.63
N PHE A 218 6.16 -1.21 -6.02
CA PHE A 218 7.29 -1.65 -6.82
C PHE A 218 6.77 -2.50 -7.96
N ASN A 219 7.09 -2.10 -9.20
CA ASN A 219 6.59 -2.76 -10.40
C ASN A 219 5.06 -2.92 -10.45
N ASN A 220 4.33 -1.85 -10.12
CA ASN A 220 2.85 -1.79 -10.05
C ASN A 220 2.20 -2.72 -9.00
N THR A 221 2.97 -3.27 -8.06
CA THR A 221 2.47 -4.10 -6.95
C THR A 221 2.88 -3.44 -5.63
N LEU A 222 2.00 -3.34 -4.64
CA LEU A 222 2.33 -2.65 -3.37
C LEU A 222 3.10 -3.62 -2.44
N LEU A 223 4.38 -3.44 -2.18
CA LEU A 223 5.13 -4.41 -1.36
C LEU A 223 5.40 -3.84 0.03
N PRO A 224 5.49 -4.66 1.09
CA PRO A 224 6.18 -4.24 2.30
C PRO A 224 7.58 -3.77 1.93
N SER A 225 8.05 -2.70 2.56
CA SER A 225 9.30 -2.07 2.16
C SER A 225 9.99 -1.37 3.31
N MET A 226 11.30 -1.52 3.48
CA MET A 226 12.11 -0.79 4.46
C MET A 226 12.82 0.40 3.82
N VAL A 227 12.57 1.60 4.33
CA VAL A 227 13.28 2.82 3.96
C VAL A 227 14.39 3.10 4.96
N TRP A 228 15.61 3.04 4.48
CA TRP A 228 16.84 3.37 5.19
C TRP A 228 17.22 4.82 4.86
N LYS A 229 17.53 5.63 5.87
CA LYS A 229 18.00 7.02 5.67
C LYS A 229 19.31 7.27 6.42
N SER A 230 20.31 7.80 5.72
CA SER A 230 21.55 8.31 6.32
C SER A 230 22.14 9.43 5.47
N GLY A 231 22.21 10.65 6.01
CA GLY A 231 22.72 11.82 5.27
C GLY A 231 21.98 12.07 3.95
N ASN A 232 22.71 12.03 2.84
CA ASN A 232 22.17 12.19 1.47
C ASN A 232 21.70 10.87 0.83
N ILE A 233 21.72 9.76 1.59
CA ILE A 233 21.38 8.43 1.12
C ILE A 233 19.98 8.07 1.62
N THR A 234 19.11 7.70 0.69
CA THR A 234 17.82 7.06 0.97
C THR A 234 17.76 5.76 0.19
N ALA A 235 17.67 4.62 0.88
CA ALA A 235 17.48 3.33 0.25
C ALA A 235 16.12 2.74 0.62
N VAL A 236 15.48 2.01 -0.29
CA VAL A 236 14.22 1.31 -0.08
C VAL A 236 14.41 -0.14 -0.49
N GLU A 237 14.24 -1.05 0.46
CA GLU A 237 14.21 -2.49 0.23
C GLU A 237 12.76 -2.93 0.12
N PHE A 238 12.43 -3.79 -0.84
CA PHE A 238 11.08 -4.30 -1.06
C PHE A 238 11.06 -5.80 -0.82
N PHE A 239 10.04 -6.28 -0.12
CA PHE A 239 9.90 -7.68 0.26
C PHE A 239 8.78 -8.35 -0.53
N GLY A 240 9.05 -9.55 -1.02
CA GLY A 240 8.07 -10.48 -1.58
C GLY A 240 7.60 -11.48 -0.54
N ILE A 241 7.07 -12.61 -1.01
CA ILE A 241 6.56 -13.68 -0.15
C ILE A 241 7.66 -14.22 0.78
N ASP A 242 7.29 -14.57 2.00
CA ASP A 242 8.15 -15.14 3.05
C ASP A 242 9.38 -14.28 3.40
N GLY A 243 9.29 -12.96 3.21
CA GLY A 243 10.37 -12.02 3.54
C GLY A 243 11.54 -12.02 2.53
N THR A 244 11.36 -12.62 1.35
CA THR A 244 12.37 -12.58 0.28
C THR A 244 12.54 -11.17 -0.29
N ILE A 245 13.76 -10.75 -0.66
CA ILE A 245 13.97 -9.43 -1.29
C ILE A 245 13.45 -9.47 -2.73
N ALA A 246 12.38 -8.70 -2.99
CA ALA A 246 11.77 -8.54 -4.30
C ALA A 246 12.46 -7.44 -5.13
N GLY A 247 13.01 -6.42 -4.48
CA GLY A 247 13.73 -5.34 -5.14
C GLY A 247 14.41 -4.42 -4.15
N PHE A 248 15.27 -3.54 -4.67
CA PHE A 248 15.98 -2.55 -3.90
C PHE A 248 16.18 -1.28 -4.72
N LEU A 249 16.02 -0.13 -4.06
CA LEU A 249 16.22 1.20 -4.61
C LEU A 249 17.23 1.92 -3.72
N GLU A 250 18.21 2.59 -4.28
CA GLU A 250 19.05 3.53 -3.53
C GLU A 250 19.17 4.84 -4.29
N VAL A 251 18.97 5.93 -3.56
CA VAL A 251 19.26 7.29 -3.99
C VAL A 251 20.40 7.83 -3.15
N ASN A 252 21.48 8.28 -3.79
CA ASN A 252 22.59 8.96 -3.13
C ASN A 252 22.89 10.27 -3.86
N GLY A 253 22.34 11.38 -3.35
CA GLY A 253 22.38 12.67 -4.03
C GLY A 253 21.76 12.59 -5.45
N PRO A 254 22.51 12.87 -6.54
CA PRO A 254 21.99 12.81 -7.91
C PRO A 254 22.03 11.40 -8.54
N ARG A 255 22.39 10.36 -7.78
CA ARG A 255 22.53 8.98 -8.30
C ARG A 255 21.34 8.14 -7.88
N LEU A 256 20.76 7.42 -8.85
CA LEU A 256 19.74 6.40 -8.66
C LEU A 256 20.32 5.02 -9.00
N LEU A 257 20.10 4.04 -8.11
CA LEU A 257 20.34 2.63 -8.31
C LEU A 257 19.03 1.87 -8.11
N ILE A 258 18.62 1.07 -9.09
CA ILE A 258 17.51 0.12 -8.96
C ILE A 258 18.07 -1.28 -9.18
N LEU A 259 17.81 -2.17 -8.22
CA LEU A 259 18.08 -3.60 -8.28
C LEU A 259 16.75 -4.36 -8.21
N LYS A 260 16.54 -5.30 -9.12
CA LYS A 260 15.31 -6.10 -9.18
C LYS A 260 15.62 -7.58 -9.17
N ASN A 261 14.94 -8.31 -8.29
CA ASN A 261 14.92 -9.76 -8.32
C ASN A 261 13.77 -10.23 -9.22
N LEU A 262 14.09 -10.80 -10.38
CA LEU A 262 13.09 -11.28 -11.33
C LEU A 262 12.40 -12.57 -10.90
N ASN A 263 12.93 -13.25 -9.88
CA ASN A 263 12.42 -14.53 -9.39
C ASN A 263 11.53 -14.38 -8.14
N ALA A 264 11.32 -13.16 -7.64
CA ALA A 264 10.48 -12.92 -6.46
C ALA A 264 8.99 -12.78 -6.81
N GLU A 265 8.10 -13.30 -5.95
CA GLU A 265 6.65 -13.14 -6.06
C GLU A 265 6.16 -11.86 -5.34
N TYR A 266 5.25 -11.09 -5.95
CA TYR A 266 4.86 -9.73 -5.53
C TYR A 266 3.48 -9.69 -4.81
N TYR A 267 3.36 -8.95 -3.69
CA TYR A 267 2.14 -8.72 -2.88
C TYR A 267 1.58 -7.26 -3.01
N THR A 268 0.36 -6.93 -2.49
CA THR A 268 -0.26 -5.56 -2.43
C THR A 268 -1.08 -5.31 -1.13
N PRO A 269 -0.61 -4.54 -0.12
CA PRO A 269 -1.42 -4.18 1.06
C PRO A 269 -2.47 -3.08 0.81
N LYS A 270 -3.30 -2.86 1.81
CA LYS A 270 -4.39 -1.88 1.88
C LYS A 270 -3.99 -0.61 2.65
N TYR A 271 -3.19 -0.74 3.71
CA TYR A 271 -2.60 0.38 4.47
C TYR A 271 -1.36 -0.09 5.24
N VAL A 272 -0.61 0.86 5.81
CA VAL A 272 0.70 0.59 6.41
C VAL A 272 0.91 1.32 7.73
N ILE A 273 1.53 0.64 8.68
CA ILE A 273 1.78 1.16 10.03
C ILE A 273 3.26 0.98 10.37
N THR A 274 3.91 2.04 10.86
CA THR A 274 5.29 2.02 11.37
C THR A 274 5.26 2.30 12.87
N THR A 275 5.91 1.47 13.69
CA THR A 275 5.99 1.61 15.16
C THR A 275 7.35 1.19 15.69
N THR A 276 7.65 1.43 16.96
CA THR A 276 8.86 0.96 17.62
C THR A 276 8.48 0.12 18.82
N ILE A 277 8.96 -1.13 18.86
CA ILE A 277 8.73 -2.07 19.97
C ILE A 277 10.11 -2.59 20.41
N ASN A 278 10.42 -2.47 21.70
CA ASN A 278 11.72 -2.88 22.28
C ASN A 278 12.94 -2.29 21.55
N ASN A 279 12.91 -0.99 21.23
CA ASN A 279 13.95 -0.29 20.46
C ASN A 279 14.22 -0.86 19.06
N MET A 280 13.27 -1.60 18.48
CA MET A 280 13.30 -2.03 17.09
C MET A 280 12.11 -1.43 16.35
N THR A 281 12.34 -0.91 15.14
CA THR A 281 11.27 -0.36 14.33
C THR A 281 10.52 -1.50 13.64
N ILE A 282 9.22 -1.62 13.83
CA ILE A 282 8.38 -2.67 13.25
C ILE A 282 7.37 -2.04 12.33
N ILE A 283 7.15 -2.69 11.18
CA ILE A 283 6.24 -2.18 10.19
C ILE A 283 5.34 -3.26 9.69
N LEU A 284 4.07 -2.90 9.62
CA LEU A 284 2.96 -3.78 9.31
C LEU A 284 2.32 -3.33 7.99
N GLY A 285 2.49 -4.14 6.94
CA GLY A 285 1.73 -4.05 5.70
C GLY A 285 0.40 -4.76 5.85
N ILE A 286 -0.71 -4.03 5.82
CA ILE A 286 -2.03 -4.56 6.17
C ILE A 286 -2.87 -4.65 4.91
N GLY A 287 -3.20 -5.86 4.46
CA GLY A 287 -4.08 -6.15 3.32
C GLY A 287 -5.57 -6.08 3.64
N ASN A 288 -6.40 -6.66 2.77
CA ASN A 288 -7.84 -6.78 3.04
C ASN A 288 -8.12 -7.67 4.26
N ASN A 289 -7.42 -8.81 4.37
CA ASN A 289 -7.56 -9.79 5.46
C ASN A 289 -6.21 -10.36 5.93
N SER A 290 -5.09 -9.74 5.60
CA SER A 290 -3.75 -10.25 5.93
C SER A 290 -2.87 -9.15 6.49
N VAL A 291 -1.86 -9.54 7.24
CA VAL A 291 -0.85 -8.64 7.82
C VAL A 291 0.52 -9.24 7.52
N GLU A 292 1.37 -8.45 6.88
CA GLU A 292 2.78 -8.74 6.67
C GLU A 292 3.62 -7.79 7.52
N SER A 293 4.77 -8.25 8.00
CA SER A 293 5.54 -7.51 8.99
C SER A 293 7.04 -7.66 8.78
N THR A 294 7.79 -6.64 9.17
CA THR A 294 9.25 -6.69 9.25
C THR A 294 9.78 -7.40 10.50
N ASP A 295 8.89 -7.78 11.42
CA ASP A 295 9.16 -8.58 12.61
C ASP A 295 8.19 -9.76 12.69
N ASN A 296 8.54 -10.82 13.44
CA ASN A 296 7.72 -12.02 13.55
C ASN A 296 6.45 -11.76 14.37
N ILE A 297 5.29 -11.79 13.69
CA ILE A 297 3.98 -11.57 14.31
C ILE A 297 3.41 -12.88 14.86
N ALA A 298 3.20 -12.93 16.18
CA ALA A 298 2.61 -14.07 16.85
C ALA A 298 1.09 -14.18 16.62
N PHE A 299 0.39 -13.05 16.45
CA PHE A 299 -1.00 -12.99 16.03
C PHE A 299 -1.43 -11.60 15.55
N SER A 300 -2.54 -11.54 14.81
CA SER A 300 -3.14 -10.31 14.32
C SER A 300 -4.67 -10.44 14.16
N TYR A 301 -5.44 -9.46 14.65
CA TYR A 301 -6.91 -9.38 14.49
C TYR A 301 -7.37 -7.96 14.21
N PHE A 302 -8.36 -7.79 13.33
CA PHE A 302 -9.01 -6.50 13.10
C PHE A 302 -10.11 -6.27 14.13
N VAL A 303 -10.12 -5.07 14.72
CA VAL A 303 -11.06 -4.66 15.77
C VAL A 303 -11.62 -3.27 15.45
N ASP A 304 -12.84 -2.95 15.88
CA ASP A 304 -13.40 -1.60 15.76
C ASP A 304 -13.33 -0.92 17.13
N VAL A 305 -12.55 0.15 17.25
CA VAL A 305 -12.42 0.92 18.48
C VAL A 305 -12.84 2.36 18.21
N SER A 306 -13.93 2.78 18.84
CA SER A 306 -14.49 4.13 18.68
C SER A 306 -14.80 4.53 17.22
N LYS A 307 -15.30 3.59 16.39
CA LYS A 307 -15.60 3.79 14.95
C LYS A 307 -14.36 3.91 14.07
N GLN A 308 -13.24 3.35 14.51
CA GLN A 308 -11.99 3.25 13.76
C GLN A 308 -11.52 1.80 13.75
N ILE A 309 -11.22 1.28 12.55
CA ILE A 309 -10.63 -0.05 12.39
C ILE A 309 -9.19 0.00 12.88
N GLY A 310 -8.92 -0.77 13.92
CA GLY A 310 -7.58 -1.04 14.45
C GLY A 310 -7.14 -2.48 14.17
N LEU A 311 -5.84 -2.69 14.15
CA LEU A 311 -5.18 -3.98 14.13
C LEU A 311 -4.61 -4.28 15.52
N LEU A 312 -5.16 -5.29 16.19
CA LEU A 312 -4.60 -5.85 17.40
C LEU A 312 -3.55 -6.89 17.03
N PHE A 313 -2.33 -6.78 17.52
CA PHE A 313 -1.24 -7.71 17.19
C PHE A 313 -0.27 -7.91 18.36
N SER A 314 0.57 -8.94 18.26
CA SER A 314 1.70 -9.19 19.16
C SER A 314 2.85 -9.81 18.37
N THR A 315 4.08 -9.67 18.88
CA THR A 315 5.29 -10.23 18.26
C THR A 315 5.78 -11.46 19.04
N GLU A 316 6.44 -12.41 18.38
CA GLU A 316 6.86 -13.68 19.02
C GLU A 316 7.77 -13.49 20.24
N ASN A 317 8.52 -12.39 20.27
CA ASN A 317 9.48 -12.08 21.34
C ASN A 317 8.90 -11.16 22.43
N THR A 318 7.59 -10.89 22.43
CA THR A 318 6.94 -10.04 23.44
C THR A 318 5.68 -10.69 24.03
N SER A 319 5.44 -10.44 25.31
CA SER A 319 4.16 -10.74 25.96
C SER A 319 3.16 -9.57 25.84
N SER A 320 3.62 -8.43 25.35
CA SER A 320 2.80 -7.24 25.12
C SER A 320 1.87 -7.44 23.92
N VAL A 321 0.72 -6.78 23.99
CA VAL A 321 -0.27 -6.74 22.91
C VAL A 321 -0.39 -5.30 22.47
N PHE A 322 -0.35 -5.06 21.18
CA PHE A 322 -0.38 -3.73 20.60
C PHE A 322 -1.67 -3.53 19.80
N LEU A 323 -2.20 -2.32 19.82
CA LEU A 323 -3.29 -1.90 18.97
C LEU A 323 -2.81 -0.78 18.06
N ALA A 324 -2.87 -1.02 16.76
CA ALA A 324 -2.44 -0.09 15.75
C ALA A 324 -3.62 0.40 14.91
N PHE A 325 -3.66 1.70 14.61
CA PHE A 325 -4.73 2.29 13.81
C PHE A 325 -4.23 2.71 12.42
N ASN A 326 -5.16 2.86 11.48
CA ASN A 326 -4.87 3.33 10.13
C ASN A 326 -4.28 4.76 10.06
N ASN A 327 -4.36 5.52 11.14
CA ASN A 327 -3.71 6.82 11.30
C ASN A 327 -2.22 6.73 11.73
N GLY A 328 -1.69 5.51 11.88
CA GLY A 328 -0.31 5.24 12.29
C GLY A 328 -0.07 5.23 13.80
N SER A 329 -1.08 5.49 14.63
CA SER A 329 -0.92 5.41 16.08
C SER A 329 -0.89 3.96 16.57
N VAL A 330 0.04 3.64 17.47
CA VAL A 330 0.18 2.33 18.09
C VAL A 330 0.22 2.47 19.60
N TYR A 331 -0.58 1.67 20.29
CA TYR A 331 -0.71 1.68 21.75
C TYR A 331 -0.42 0.31 22.32
N ASP A 332 0.31 0.26 23.44
CA ASP A 332 0.40 -0.94 24.27
C ASP A 332 -0.94 -1.14 24.99
N ILE A 333 -1.52 -2.33 24.83
CA ILE A 333 -2.80 -2.72 25.38
C ILE A 333 -2.59 -3.65 26.55
N GLN A 334 -3.10 -3.21 27.70
CA GLN A 334 -3.09 -4.04 28.89
C GLN A 334 -4.08 -5.20 28.79
N ILE A 335 -3.60 -6.38 29.18
CA ILE A 335 -4.44 -7.55 29.39
C ILE A 335 -5.08 -7.43 30.78
N SER A 336 -6.42 -7.44 30.84
CA SER A 336 -7.20 -7.33 32.08
C SER A 336 -7.92 -8.65 32.37
N TYR A 337 -7.60 -9.28 33.49
CA TYR A 337 -8.21 -10.55 33.88
C TYR A 337 -9.53 -10.36 34.63
N PRO A 338 -10.52 -11.24 34.45
CA PRO A 338 -11.76 -11.21 35.22
C PRO A 338 -11.53 -11.32 36.74
N LYS A 339 -12.19 -10.46 37.51
CA LYS A 339 -12.26 -10.57 38.98
C LYS A 339 -13.16 -11.72 39.41
N ASN A 340 -14.27 -11.92 38.69
CA ASN A 340 -15.25 -12.95 38.99
C ASN A 340 -15.95 -13.40 37.70
N ILE A 341 -16.20 -14.70 37.59
CA ILE A 341 -17.02 -15.31 36.54
C ILE A 341 -18.06 -16.19 37.25
N SER A 342 -19.34 -15.90 37.04
CA SER A 342 -20.44 -16.60 37.72
C SER A 342 -21.54 -16.94 36.72
N VAL A 343 -22.23 -18.05 36.94
CA VAL A 343 -23.40 -18.43 36.14
C VAL A 343 -24.60 -17.60 36.61
N SER A 344 -25.32 -17.01 35.67
CA SER A 344 -26.44 -16.10 35.89
C SER A 344 -27.50 -16.30 34.81
N ASN A 345 -28.64 -15.64 35.00
CA ASN A 345 -29.69 -15.56 33.99
C ASN A 345 -29.88 -14.10 33.58
N ILE A 346 -30.07 -13.84 32.29
CA ILE A 346 -30.32 -12.50 31.75
C ILE A 346 -31.60 -12.49 30.92
N THR A 347 -32.43 -11.47 31.11
CA THR A 347 -33.69 -11.33 30.37
C THR A 347 -33.51 -10.36 29.21
N ILE A 348 -33.81 -10.83 28.00
CA ILE A 348 -33.76 -10.02 26.77
C ILE A 348 -35.11 -10.17 26.08
N GLN A 349 -35.79 -9.04 25.82
CA GLN A 349 -37.10 -9.03 25.16
C GLN A 349 -38.08 -10.06 25.76
N ASN A 350 -38.17 -10.10 27.10
CA ASN A 350 -39.02 -11.00 27.90
C ASN A 350 -38.68 -12.50 27.82
N THR A 351 -37.53 -12.88 27.26
CA THR A 351 -37.01 -14.25 27.30
C THR A 351 -35.80 -14.31 28.22
N VAL A 352 -35.76 -15.27 29.13
CA VAL A 352 -34.64 -15.46 30.04
C VAL A 352 -33.61 -16.38 29.37
N PHE A 353 -32.33 -16.05 29.42
CA PHE A 353 -31.25 -16.86 28.85
C PHE A 353 -30.23 -17.21 29.92
N LEU A 354 -29.61 -18.38 29.80
CA LEU A 354 -28.43 -18.76 30.57
C LEU A 354 -27.24 -17.91 30.15
N ALA A 355 -26.51 -17.32 31.11
CA ALA A 355 -25.35 -16.49 30.83
C ALA A 355 -24.23 -16.64 31.87
N GLU A 356 -22.99 -16.40 31.47
CA GLU A 356 -21.88 -16.17 32.39
C GLU A 356 -21.72 -14.67 32.62
N LYS A 357 -21.95 -14.22 33.85
CA LYS A 357 -21.67 -12.85 34.30
C LYS A 357 -20.20 -12.73 34.65
N ILE A 358 -19.52 -11.86 33.93
CA ILE A 358 -18.09 -11.59 34.04
C ILE A 358 -17.92 -10.19 34.61
N ILE A 359 -17.25 -10.08 35.74
CA ILE A 359 -16.90 -8.80 36.36
C ILE A 359 -15.41 -8.58 36.17
N VAL A 360 -15.06 -7.45 35.56
CA VAL A 360 -13.68 -7.06 35.25
C VAL A 360 -13.35 -5.71 35.89
N SER A 361 -12.06 -5.36 35.90
CA SER A 361 -11.58 -4.05 36.35
C SER A 361 -10.68 -3.49 35.28
N LEU A 362 -11.11 -2.39 34.66
CA LEU A 362 -10.36 -1.79 33.54
C LEU A 362 -9.35 -0.76 34.06
N ASN A 363 -8.07 -1.12 33.99
CA ASN A 363 -6.97 -0.24 34.40
C ASN A 363 -6.58 0.77 33.31
N SER A 364 -6.99 0.55 32.06
CA SER A 364 -6.76 1.43 30.91
C SER A 364 -8.08 1.80 30.21
N SER A 365 -8.01 2.73 29.25
CA SER A 365 -9.15 3.12 28.41
C SER A 365 -9.60 2.00 27.47
N ILE A 366 -8.64 1.20 27.00
CA ILE A 366 -8.83 0.01 26.16
C ILE A 366 -8.05 -1.14 26.79
N SER A 367 -8.69 -2.29 26.98
CA SER A 367 -8.05 -3.49 27.54
C SER A 367 -8.50 -4.74 26.78
N LEU A 368 -7.65 -5.74 26.75
CA LEU A 368 -7.99 -7.06 26.23
C LEU A 368 -8.34 -8.00 27.37
N ILE A 369 -9.51 -8.63 27.33
CA ILE A 369 -10.00 -9.53 28.39
C ILE A 369 -10.01 -10.97 27.86
N PRO A 370 -9.09 -11.85 28.30
CA PRO A 370 -9.14 -13.27 27.98
C PRO A 370 -10.10 -14.00 28.91
N ILE A 371 -11.01 -14.78 28.35
CA ILE A 371 -11.99 -15.60 29.07
C ILE A 371 -12.03 -16.97 28.40
N THR A 372 -12.09 -18.04 29.20
CA THR A 372 -12.41 -19.37 28.69
C THR A 372 -13.90 -19.62 28.92
N PRO A 373 -14.74 -19.63 27.87
CA PRO A 373 -16.16 -19.89 28.03
C PRO A 373 -16.36 -21.26 28.69
N LYS A 374 -17.25 -21.34 29.68
CA LYS A 374 -17.48 -22.58 30.41
C LYS A 374 -18.18 -23.63 29.56
N TYR A 375 -18.98 -23.21 28.59
CA TYR A 375 -19.74 -24.09 27.72
C TYR A 375 -19.38 -23.86 26.25
N ASN A 376 -19.22 -24.96 25.50
CA ASN A 376 -18.91 -24.91 24.08
C ASN A 376 -20.19 -24.81 23.23
N TYR A 377 -20.93 -23.72 23.39
CA TYR A 377 -22.17 -23.45 22.67
C TYR A 377 -22.06 -22.17 21.83
N THR A 378 -23.03 -21.95 20.95
CA THR A 378 -23.21 -20.63 20.31
C THR A 378 -23.61 -19.61 21.37
N PHE A 379 -22.88 -18.50 21.40
CA PHE A 379 -23.11 -17.41 22.33
C PHE A 379 -23.10 -16.06 21.62
N PHE A 380 -23.69 -15.08 22.29
CA PHE A 380 -23.49 -13.66 21.98
C PHE A 380 -23.07 -12.95 23.26
N ILE A 381 -22.44 -11.79 23.11
CA ILE A 381 -21.88 -11.07 24.25
C ILE A 381 -22.69 -9.80 24.49
N LEU A 382 -23.02 -9.54 25.75
CA LEU A 382 -23.61 -8.30 26.20
C LEU A 382 -22.66 -7.57 27.15
N LYS A 383 -22.77 -6.25 27.22
CA LYS A 383 -22.10 -5.41 28.21
C LYS A 383 -23.12 -4.62 29.01
N GLU A 384 -22.87 -4.49 30.31
CA GLU A 384 -23.64 -3.64 31.21
C GLU A 384 -22.88 -2.33 31.43
N LEU A 385 -23.60 -1.21 31.27
CA LEU A 385 -23.09 0.13 31.51
C LEU A 385 -23.30 0.53 32.97
N PRO A 386 -22.57 1.53 33.50
CA PRO A 386 -22.71 1.96 34.91
C PRO A 386 -24.13 2.41 35.31
N ASN A 387 -24.96 2.79 34.33
CA ASN A 387 -26.36 3.14 34.53
C ASN A 387 -27.31 1.92 34.55
N GLY A 388 -26.78 0.69 34.51
CA GLY A 388 -27.54 -0.57 34.49
C GLY A 388 -28.12 -0.96 33.13
N SER A 389 -27.87 -0.18 32.07
CA SER A 389 -28.32 -0.55 30.72
C SER A 389 -27.46 -1.64 30.09
N ILE A 390 -28.09 -2.55 29.36
CA ILE A 390 -27.44 -3.70 28.72
C ILE A 390 -27.44 -3.50 27.20
N LEU A 391 -26.28 -3.68 26.58
CA LEU A 391 -26.08 -3.53 25.13
C LEU A 391 -25.38 -4.77 24.56
N PHE A 392 -25.68 -5.09 23.29
CA PHE A 392 -24.90 -6.07 22.55
C PHE A 392 -23.48 -5.55 22.30
N VAL A 393 -22.52 -6.44 22.42
CA VAL A 393 -21.14 -6.20 21.98
C VAL A 393 -21.06 -6.53 20.50
N ASN A 394 -20.39 -5.67 19.73
CA ASN A 394 -20.26 -5.87 18.29
C ASN A 394 -19.35 -7.08 18.01
N GLU A 395 -19.57 -7.75 16.88
CA GLU A 395 -18.76 -8.90 16.45
C GLU A 395 -17.29 -8.54 16.19
N THR A 396 -16.98 -7.26 15.99
CA THR A 396 -15.63 -6.71 15.84
C THR A 396 -14.91 -6.49 17.17
N ASP A 397 -15.63 -6.58 18.28
CA ASP A 397 -15.11 -6.23 19.61
C ASP A 397 -14.78 -7.49 20.43
N PHE A 398 -14.83 -8.67 19.80
CA PHE A 398 -14.38 -9.93 20.40
C PHE A 398 -13.92 -10.93 19.33
N PHE A 399 -13.06 -11.87 19.70
CA PHE A 399 -12.62 -12.96 18.83
C PHE A 399 -12.23 -14.21 19.62
N MET A 400 -12.24 -15.36 18.96
CA MET A 400 -11.80 -16.64 19.53
C MET A 400 -10.40 -16.98 19.05
N ARG A 401 -9.52 -17.41 19.97
CA ARG A 401 -8.21 -17.97 19.65
C ARG A 401 -7.84 -19.06 20.65
N ASN A 402 -7.48 -20.25 20.16
CA ASN A 402 -7.06 -21.39 21.00
C ASN A 402 -8.04 -21.64 22.17
N ASN A 403 -9.33 -21.73 21.88
CA ASN A 403 -10.44 -21.90 22.85
C ASN A 403 -10.58 -20.78 23.91
N THR A 404 -9.84 -19.68 23.78
CA THR A 404 -9.97 -18.49 24.62
C THR A 404 -10.73 -17.43 23.84
N LEU A 405 -11.78 -16.90 24.47
CA LEU A 405 -12.50 -15.72 24.02
C LEU A 405 -11.76 -14.47 24.48
N TYR A 406 -11.43 -13.60 23.54
CA TYR A 406 -10.84 -12.30 23.82
C TYR A 406 -11.88 -11.22 23.57
N ILE A 407 -12.17 -10.41 24.58
CA ILE A 407 -13.06 -9.24 24.47
C ILE A 407 -12.20 -7.97 24.46
N VAL A 408 -12.42 -7.11 23.48
CA VAL A 408 -11.81 -5.77 23.40
C VAL A 408 -12.70 -4.81 24.19
N ALA A 409 -12.30 -4.55 25.42
CA ALA A 409 -13.06 -3.72 26.34
C ALA A 409 -12.66 -2.26 26.24
N SER A 410 -13.65 -1.37 26.30
CA SER A 410 -13.46 0.06 26.45
C SER A 410 -14.30 0.60 27.61
N ARG A 411 -13.78 1.59 28.33
CA ARG A 411 -14.56 2.28 29.38
C ARG A 411 -15.86 2.83 28.77
N PRO A 412 -17.00 2.76 29.50
CA PRO A 412 -17.11 2.62 30.95
C PRO A 412 -17.60 1.25 31.47
N SER A 413 -17.61 0.19 30.66
CA SER A 413 -18.20 -1.10 31.08
C SER A 413 -17.24 -1.97 31.91
N GLU A 414 -17.68 -2.38 33.10
CA GLU A 414 -16.95 -3.31 34.00
C GLU A 414 -17.60 -4.69 34.10
N THR A 415 -18.75 -4.89 33.45
CA THR A 415 -19.51 -6.14 33.50
C THR A 415 -19.91 -6.58 32.11
N TYR A 416 -19.64 -7.85 31.80
CA TYR A 416 -19.97 -8.51 30.54
C TYR A 416 -20.79 -9.78 30.80
N TYR A 417 -21.60 -10.17 29.82
CA TYR A 417 -22.36 -11.41 29.85
C TYR A 417 -22.07 -12.22 28.59
N ILE A 418 -21.61 -13.46 28.73
CA ILE A 418 -21.61 -14.44 27.63
C ILE A 418 -22.95 -15.16 27.71
N VAL A 419 -23.83 -14.92 26.75
CA VAL A 419 -25.20 -15.43 26.75
C VAL A 419 -25.34 -16.57 25.75
N TYR A 420 -25.81 -17.72 26.21
CA TYR A 420 -25.91 -18.93 25.41
C TYR A 420 -27.24 -18.98 24.67
N SER A 421 -27.19 -18.83 23.35
CA SER A 421 -28.39 -18.65 22.50
C SER A 421 -29.31 -19.88 22.47
N ASN A 422 -28.78 -21.07 22.75
CA ASN A 422 -29.50 -22.34 22.61
C ASN A 422 -30.24 -22.76 23.90
N HIS A 423 -30.27 -21.90 24.92
CA HIS A 423 -30.97 -22.14 26.19
C HIS A 423 -31.85 -20.97 26.63
N PRO A 424 -32.94 -20.64 25.89
CA PRO A 424 -33.99 -19.80 26.45
C PRO A 424 -34.70 -20.56 27.59
N LEU A 425 -34.66 -20.00 28.81
CA LEU A 425 -35.55 -20.35 29.91
C LEU A 425 -36.91 -19.70 29.62
N LEU A 426 -37.94 -20.52 29.39
CA LEU A 426 -39.32 -20.07 29.12
C LEU A 426 -39.86 -19.21 30.27
N THR A 427 -40.24 -17.96 29.96
CA THR A 427 -41.04 -17.09 30.85
C THR A 427 -42.50 -17.08 30.38
N THR A 428 -43.37 -17.79 31.10
CA THR A 428 -44.83 -17.68 30.99
C THR A 428 -45.30 -16.39 31.65
N THR A 429 -45.89 -15.45 30.91
CA THR A 429 -46.75 -14.41 31.50
C THR A 429 -47.98 -14.15 30.63
N GLN A 430 -49.11 -14.14 31.34
CA GLN A 430 -50.48 -14.28 30.90
C GLN A 430 -51.03 -13.12 30.08
N THR A 431 -51.97 -13.48 29.21
CA THR A 431 -52.92 -12.62 28.47
C THR A 431 -53.71 -11.70 29.39
N ASN A 432 -53.82 -10.42 29.01
CA ASN A 432 -55.05 -9.64 29.20
C ASN A 432 -55.34 -8.86 27.93
N GLN A 433 -56.28 -9.39 27.14
CA GLN A 433 -56.88 -8.70 26.00
C GLN A 433 -57.83 -7.61 26.51
N ALA A 434 -57.84 -6.46 25.83
CA ALA A 434 -59.05 -5.64 25.68
C ALA A 434 -59.40 -5.61 24.18
N LEU A 435 -60.61 -6.06 23.85
CA LEU A 435 -61.20 -5.99 22.51
C LEU A 435 -61.55 -4.54 22.15
N ILE A 436 -61.23 -4.09 20.92
CA ILE A 436 -61.93 -2.99 20.25
C ILE A 436 -62.19 -3.36 18.77
N PRO A 437 -63.38 -3.07 18.20
CA PRO A 437 -63.90 -3.69 16.98
C PRO A 437 -63.45 -3.03 15.67
N TYR A 438 -63.37 -3.85 14.62
CA TYR A 438 -63.14 -3.48 13.22
C TYR A 438 -64.30 -2.67 12.61
N GLY A 439 -64.01 -1.57 11.89
CA GLY A 439 -65.03 -0.93 11.06
C GLY A 439 -64.73 0.47 10.47
N ALA A 440 -63.53 0.76 9.96
CA ALA A 440 -63.24 2.03 9.27
C ALA A 440 -62.52 1.87 7.92
N SER A 441 -62.61 0.70 7.28
CA SER A 441 -61.93 0.39 6.00
C SER A 441 -62.84 0.40 4.76
N ASN A 442 -64.16 0.61 4.89
CA ASN A 442 -65.09 0.58 3.75
C ASN A 442 -65.42 1.97 3.16
N LEU A 443 -65.22 3.07 3.89
CA LEU A 443 -65.54 4.42 3.40
C LEU A 443 -64.55 4.93 2.35
N VAL A 444 -63.27 4.57 2.46
CA VAL A 444 -62.22 4.99 1.51
C VAL A 444 -62.34 4.23 0.17
N LEU A 445 -62.77 2.96 0.22
CA LEU A 445 -63.00 2.13 -0.96
C LEU A 445 -64.28 2.52 -1.72
N ILE A 446 -65.36 2.87 -1.01
CA ILE A 446 -66.62 3.34 -1.60
C ILE A 446 -66.44 4.73 -2.24
N ALA A 447 -65.72 5.64 -1.59
CA ALA A 447 -65.43 6.96 -2.16
C ALA A 447 -64.62 6.87 -3.47
N GLY A 448 -63.67 5.93 -3.57
CA GLY A 448 -62.89 5.69 -4.80
C GLY A 448 -63.75 5.21 -5.97
N ILE A 449 -64.72 4.31 -5.73
CA ILE A 449 -65.59 3.76 -6.78
C ILE A 449 -66.58 4.81 -7.32
N VAL A 450 -67.12 5.67 -6.45
CA VAL A 450 -68.06 6.73 -6.85
C VAL A 450 -67.40 7.78 -7.75
N VAL A 451 -66.14 8.16 -7.46
CA VAL A 451 -65.39 9.11 -8.30
C VAL A 451 -65.13 8.54 -9.69
N ILE A 452 -64.81 7.25 -9.81
CA ILE A 452 -64.60 6.57 -11.09
C ILE A 452 -65.90 6.53 -11.91
N LEU A 453 -67.04 6.21 -11.28
CA LEU A 453 -68.33 6.18 -11.98
C LEU A 453 -68.78 7.57 -12.46
N LEU A 454 -68.54 8.63 -11.68
CA LEU A 454 -68.83 10.01 -12.09
C LEU A 454 -67.95 10.45 -13.28
N ALA A 455 -66.68 10.04 -13.31
CA ALA A 455 -65.80 10.31 -14.45
C ALA A 455 -66.30 9.63 -15.74
N ILE A 456 -66.73 8.37 -15.64
CA ILE A 456 -67.29 7.61 -16.78
C ILE A 456 -68.59 8.25 -17.27
N ALA A 457 -69.51 8.61 -16.35
CA ALA A 457 -70.77 9.26 -16.71
C ALA A 457 -70.54 10.63 -17.40
N SER A 458 -69.55 11.40 -16.92
CA SER A 458 -69.18 12.70 -17.52
C SER A 458 -68.65 12.53 -18.95
N ILE A 459 -67.83 11.50 -19.19
CA ILE A 459 -67.32 11.16 -20.53
C ILE A 459 -68.47 10.75 -21.47
N VAL A 460 -69.43 9.96 -20.99
CA VAL A 460 -70.60 9.54 -21.78
C VAL A 460 -71.52 10.71 -22.12
N VAL A 461 -71.77 11.64 -21.18
CA VAL A 461 -72.62 12.82 -21.41
C VAL A 461 -71.97 13.81 -22.39
N ILE A 462 -70.65 14.01 -22.32
CA ILE A 462 -69.92 14.85 -23.28
C ILE A 462 -69.93 14.22 -24.68
N ARG A 463 -69.85 12.88 -24.78
CA ARG A 463 -69.91 12.18 -26.06
C ARG A 463 -71.31 12.16 -26.68
N LYS A 464 -72.37 12.26 -25.87
CA LYS A 464 -73.78 12.34 -26.32
C LYS A 464 -74.26 13.75 -26.68
N ARG A 465 -73.43 14.79 -26.47
CA ARG A 465 -73.70 16.18 -26.92
C ARG A 465 -72.92 16.60 -28.19
N ARG A 466 -72.12 15.69 -28.77
CA ARG A 466 -71.36 15.92 -30.03
C ARG A 466 -71.72 14.92 -31.15
N LEU A 467 -72.82 14.19 -30.98
CA LEU A 467 -73.64 13.53 -31.99
C LEU A 467 -75.06 14.05 -31.80
#